data_AF-G9KRE2-F1
#
_entry.id   AF-G9KRE2-F1
#
_cell.length_a   1.000
_cell.length_b   1.000
_cell.length_c   1.000
_cell.angle_alpha   90.00
_cell.angle_beta   90.00
_cell.angle_gamma   90.00
#
_symmetry.space_group_name_H-M   'P 1'
#
loop_
_entity.id
_entity.type
_entity.pdbx_description
1 polymer ?
#
loop_
_entity_poly.entity_id
_entity_poly.type
_entity_poly.pdbx_seq_one_letter_code
_entity_poly.pdbx_strand_id
1 'polypeptide(L)' 'SGCSLECWKDVVEKACCPGYWGSQCYECPGGAETPCHGRGTCLDGIDGNGTCVCKENFGGSACQECRDPNRFGP' A
#
# COMPACT_ATOMS: atom_id res chain seq x y z
N SER A 1 12.84 50.59 6.37
CA SER A 1 12.50 49.15 6.46
C SER A 1 11.01 49.01 6.20
N GLY A 2 10.62 48.25 5.18
CA GLY A 2 9.22 48.13 4.73
C GLY A 2 8.62 46.77 5.09
N CYS A 3 7.29 46.70 5.15
CA CYS A 3 6.56 45.46 5.42
C CYS A 3 6.49 44.57 4.17
N SER A 4 6.63 43.26 4.37
CA SER A 4 6.30 42.22 3.40
C SER A 4 5.02 41.50 3.82
N LEU A 5 4.18 41.16 2.84
CA LEU A 5 3.03 40.29 3.03
C LEU A 5 3.42 38.88 2.62
N GLU A 6 3.29 37.94 3.56
CA GLU A 6 3.46 36.51 3.29
C GLU A 6 2.07 35.92 3.02
N CYS A 7 1.89 35.40 1.81
CA CYS A 7 0.64 34.77 1.38
C CYS A 7 0.71 33.26 1.62
N TRP A 8 -0.34 32.70 2.23
CA TRP A 8 -0.49 31.27 2.47
C TRP A 8 -1.66 30.75 1.65
N LYS A 9 -1.57 29.50 1.19
CA LYS A 9 -2.67 28.80 0.54
C LYS A 9 -2.73 27.37 1.07
N ASP A 10 -3.90 26.97 1.55
CA ASP A 10 -4.17 25.57 1.86
C ASP A 10 -4.37 24.79 0.56
N VAL A 11 -3.60 23.72 0.38
CA VAL A 11 -3.77 22.76 -0.71
C VAL A 11 -4.22 21.45 -0.09
N VAL A 12 -5.35 20.93 -0.56
CA VAL A 12 -5.79 19.59 -0.18
C VAL A 12 -4.91 18.58 -0.91
N GLU A 13 -4.02 17.93 -0.17
CA GLU A 13 -3.26 16.80 -0.69
C GLU A 13 -4.16 15.57 -0.76
N LYS A 14 -4.30 15.02 -1.97
CA LYS A 14 -5.06 13.78 -2.14
C LYS A 14 -4.23 12.64 -1.54
N ALA A 15 -4.87 11.83 -0.72
CA ALA A 15 -4.28 10.64 -0.14
C ALA A 15 -5.31 9.50 -0.13
N CYS A 16 -4.81 8.27 -0.17
CA CYS A 16 -5.63 7.08 0.04
C CYS A 16 -5.59 6.66 1.50
N CYS A 17 -6.66 6.01 1.97
CA CYS A 17 -6.64 5.30 3.23
C CYS A 17 -5.60 4.17 3.17
N PRO A 18 -5.04 3.74 4.32
CA PRO A 18 -4.15 2.58 4.37
C PRO A 18 -4.78 1.35 3.70
N GLY A 19 -4.01 0.62 2.92
CA GLY A 19 -4.50 -0.54 2.17
C GLY A 19 -5.20 -0.20 0.84
N TYR A 20 -5.12 1.05 0.38
CA TYR A 20 -5.61 1.49 -0.93
C TYR A 20 -4.54 2.24 -1.72
N TRP A 21 -4.54 2.08 -3.04
CA TRP A 21 -3.46 2.54 -3.92
C TRP A 21 -3.94 3.19 -5.22
N GLY A 22 -3.07 4.01 -5.80
CA GLY A 22 -3.28 4.66 -7.09
C GLY A 22 -4.28 5.82 -7.06
N SER A 23 -4.44 6.50 -8.20
CA SER A 23 -5.24 7.72 -8.31
C SER A 23 -6.73 7.58 -7.96
N GLN A 24 -7.26 6.35 -7.94
CA GLN A 24 -8.64 6.03 -7.60
C GLN A 24 -8.79 5.30 -6.26
N CYS A 25 -7.69 5.14 -5.51
CA CYS A 25 -7.65 4.37 -4.26
C CYS A 25 -8.27 2.98 -4.42
N TYR A 26 -7.71 2.19 -5.34
CA TYR A 26 -8.04 0.78 -5.51
C TYR A 26 -7.63 0.00 -4.26
N GLU A 27 -8.40 -1.00 -3.89
CA GLU A 27 -8.06 -1.86 -2.75
C GLU A 27 -6.80 -2.70 -3.03
N CYS A 28 -5.95 -2.85 -2.01
CA CYS A 28 -4.80 -3.75 -2.08
C CYS A 28 -5.24 -5.23 -2.22
N PRO A 29 -4.45 -6.07 -2.88
CA PRO A 29 -4.72 -7.51 -2.94
C PRO A 29 -4.82 -8.11 -1.54
N GLY A 30 -5.78 -8.99 -1.29
CA GLY A 30 -6.04 -9.54 0.05
C GLY A 30 -6.91 -8.65 0.96
N GLY A 31 -7.35 -7.49 0.48
CA GLY A 31 -8.26 -6.57 1.17
C GLY A 31 -7.53 -5.46 1.93
N ALA A 32 -8.22 -4.33 2.17
CA ALA A 32 -7.64 -3.21 2.90
C ALA A 32 -7.37 -3.52 4.39
N GLU A 33 -8.17 -4.39 5.00
CA GLU A 33 -7.97 -4.82 6.39
C GLU A 33 -6.79 -5.78 6.55
N THR A 34 -6.57 -6.66 5.56
CA THR A 34 -5.45 -7.61 5.55
C THR A 34 -4.66 -7.56 4.24
N PRO A 35 -3.98 -6.43 3.94
CA PRO A 35 -3.24 -6.29 2.69
C PRO A 35 -2.22 -7.42 2.53
N CYS A 36 -2.16 -7.97 1.33
CA CYS A 36 -1.30 -9.11 0.98
C CYS A 36 -1.53 -10.31 1.92
N HIS A 37 -2.78 -10.57 2.32
CA HIS A 37 -3.18 -11.61 3.28
C HIS A 37 -2.44 -11.52 4.64
N GLY A 38 -1.93 -10.34 5.02
CA GLY A 38 -1.08 -10.15 6.21
C GLY A 38 0.32 -10.81 6.09
N ARG A 39 0.66 -11.33 4.91
CA ARG A 39 1.90 -12.05 4.59
C ARG A 39 2.83 -11.22 3.71
N GLY A 40 2.58 -9.92 3.59
CA GLY A 40 3.41 -8.98 2.86
C GLY A 40 3.06 -7.52 3.19
N THR A 41 3.68 -6.61 2.46
CA THR A 41 3.39 -5.18 2.49
C THR A 41 2.88 -4.76 1.12
N CYS A 42 1.74 -4.08 1.08
CA CYS A 42 1.23 -3.49 -0.16
C CYS A 42 1.95 -2.17 -0.43
N LEU A 43 2.31 -1.92 -1.68
CA LEU A 43 2.74 -0.60 -2.15
C LEU A 43 1.50 0.29 -2.34
N ASP A 44 0.99 0.79 -1.21
CA ASP A 44 -0.22 1.62 -1.12
C ASP A 44 0.06 3.13 -1.26
N GLY A 45 -1.00 3.94 -1.20
CA GLY A 45 -0.93 5.38 -1.43
C GLY A 45 -1.15 5.79 -2.88
N ILE A 46 -1.26 7.11 -3.12
CA ILE A 46 -1.59 7.68 -4.44
C ILE A 46 -0.54 7.34 -5.49
N ASP A 47 0.74 7.33 -5.10
CA ASP A 47 1.87 6.95 -5.96
C ASP A 47 2.17 5.44 -5.94
N GLY A 48 1.43 4.70 -5.11
CA GLY A 48 1.50 3.25 -5.01
C GLY A 48 0.89 2.58 -6.25
N ASN A 49 1.34 1.35 -6.51
CA ASN A 49 0.88 0.54 -7.64
C ASN A 49 0.16 -0.75 -7.20
N GLY A 50 -0.05 -0.94 -5.89
CA GLY A 50 -0.78 -2.08 -5.34
C GLY A 50 0.01 -3.40 -5.31
N THR A 51 1.28 -3.39 -5.71
CA THR A 51 2.11 -4.60 -5.68
C THR A 51 2.35 -5.04 -4.24
N CYS A 52 2.22 -6.34 -3.99
CA CYS A 52 2.55 -6.94 -2.71
C CYS A 52 4.02 -7.36 -2.66
N VAL A 53 4.75 -6.82 -1.68
CA VAL A 53 6.09 -7.28 -1.30
C VAL A 53 5.93 -8.36 -0.23
N CYS A 54 6.03 -9.63 -0.64
CA CYS A 54 5.79 -10.75 0.25
C CYS A 54 6.93 -10.98 1.25
N LYS A 55 6.55 -11.41 2.46
CA LYS A 55 7.49 -11.91 3.48
C LYS A 55 8.19 -13.16 2.95
N GLU A 56 9.34 -13.47 3.54
CA GLU A 56 10.08 -14.69 3.21
C GLU A 56 9.16 -15.92 3.31
N ASN A 57 9.28 -16.84 2.35
CA ASN A 57 8.50 -18.07 2.21
C ASN A 57 7.06 -17.92 1.68
N PHE A 58 6.63 -16.70 1.31
CA PHE A 58 5.34 -16.47 0.64
C PHE A 58 5.52 -15.97 -0.80
N GLY A 59 4.50 -16.19 -1.63
CA GLY A 59 4.45 -15.82 -3.03
C GLY A 59 3.01 -15.64 -3.54
N GLY A 60 2.88 -15.42 -4.84
CA GLY A 60 1.62 -15.01 -5.46
C GLY A 60 1.39 -13.50 -5.38
N SER A 61 0.44 -13.00 -6.18
CA SER A 61 0.14 -11.56 -6.30
C SER A 61 -0.37 -10.92 -5.00
N ALA A 62 -0.93 -11.71 -4.08
CA ALA A 62 -1.41 -11.26 -2.78
C ALA A 62 -0.71 -12.00 -1.61
N CYS A 63 0.45 -12.62 -1.84
CA CYS A 63 1.19 -13.41 -0.84
C CYS A 63 0.39 -14.59 -0.25
N GLN A 64 -0.58 -15.11 -1.01
CA GLN A 64 -1.46 -16.20 -0.60
C GLN A 64 -0.83 -17.59 -0.75
N GLU A 65 0.28 -17.71 -1.48
CA GLU A 65 0.93 -18.98 -1.79
C GLU A 65 2.16 -19.21 -0.91
N CYS A 66 2.42 -20.47 -0.56
CA CYS A 66 3.71 -20.87 -0.02
C CYS A 66 4.74 -20.87 -1.15
N ARG A 67 5.91 -20.28 -0.90
CA ARG A 67 6.99 -20.22 -1.91
C ARG A 67 7.62 -21.58 -2.17
N ASP A 68 7.70 -22.43 -1.14
CA ASP A 68 8.06 -23.84 -1.28
C ASP A 68 6.78 -24.69 -1.23
N PRO A 69 6.39 -25.34 -2.33
CA PRO A 69 5.18 -26.16 -2.38
C PRO A 69 5.28 -27.42 -1.51
N ASN A 70 6.49 -27.81 -1.08
CA ASN A 70 6.72 -28.98 -0.23
C ASN A 70 6.87 -28.62 1.25
N ARG A 71 6.84 -27.32 1.58
CA ARG A 71 6.94 -26.84 2.95
C ARG A 71 5.55 -26.62 3.53
N PHE A 72 5.15 -27.55 4.38
CA PHE A 72 3.90 -27.50 5.14
C PHE A 72 4.24 -27.19 6.59
N GLY A 73 3.66 -26.12 7.13
CA GLY A 73 3.60 -25.84 8.56
C GLY A 73 2.15 -25.92 9.04
N PRO A 74 1.86 -25.80 10.35
CA PRO A 74 0.48 -25.55 10.80
C PRO A 74 -0.09 -24.28 10.16
#